data_AF-A0A7S2PW90-F1
#
_entry.id   AF-A0A7S2PW90-F1
#
_cell.length_a   1.000
_cell.length_b   1.000
_cell.length_c   1.000
_cell.angle_alpha   90.00
_cell.angle_beta   90.00
_cell.angle_gamma   90.00
#
_symmetry.space_group_name_H-M   'P 1'
#
loop_
_entity.id
_entity.type
_entity.pdbx_description
1 polymer ?
#
loop_
_entity_poly.entity_id
_entity_poly.type
_entity_poly.pdbx_seq_one_letter_code
_entity_poly.pdbx_strand_id
1 'polypeptide(L)'
;SLGDAQASEAEVAFREAVQLAEGSSLASKPSTLYGTLADFCHFLSTQARYSEARQHCRRSLELSRSAADPDGTCAAQEYLGIMHHMRGDVGRAERAFQRAIVAAEQGTKPQRLC
;
A
#
# COMPACT_ATOMS: atom_id res chain seq x y z
N SER A 1 -8.53 9.79 24.71
CA SER A 1 -8.16 8.57 25.45
C SER A 1 -6.71 8.19 25.10
N LEU A 2 -6.07 7.24 25.80
CA LEU A 2 -4.70 6.80 25.45
C LEU A 2 -4.61 6.30 23.99
N GLY A 3 -5.68 5.70 23.45
CA GLY A 3 -5.74 5.23 22.07
C GLY A 3 -5.69 6.35 21.02
N ASP A 4 -6.34 7.49 21.28
CA ASP A 4 -6.33 8.64 20.35
C ASP A 4 -4.95 9.29 20.27
N ALA A 5 -4.22 9.34 21.39
CA ALA A 5 -2.86 9.88 21.43
C ALA A 5 -1.87 9.00 20.65
N GLN A 6 -1.97 7.68 20.79
CA GLN A 6 -1.14 6.72 20.06
C GLN A 6 -1.44 6.72 18.55
N ALA A 7 -2.72 6.86 18.17
CA ALA A 7 -3.09 7.01 16.76
C ALA A 7 -2.52 8.31 16.17
N SER A 8 -2.56 9.42 16.91
CA SER A 8 -1.97 10.69 16.47
C SER A 8 -0.45 10.58 16.28
N GLU A 9 0.27 9.95 17.20
CA GLU A 9 1.72 9.73 17.09
C GLU A 9 2.08 8.83 15.90
N ALA A 10 1.34 7.74 15.71
CA ALA A 10 1.53 6.83 14.58
C ALA A 10 1.32 7.56 13.23
N GLU A 11 0.31 8.42 13.13
CA GLU A 11 0.09 9.20 11.90
C GLU A 11 1.26 10.14 11.59
N VAL A 12 1.79 10.83 12.60
CA VAL A 12 2.97 11.70 12.43
C VAL A 12 4.14 10.88 11.92
N ALA A 13 4.42 9.72 12.54
CA ALA A 13 5.49 8.83 12.13
C ALA A 13 5.32 8.33 10.67
N PHE A 14 4.09 7.97 10.26
CA PHE A 14 3.83 7.58 8.88
C PHE A 14 4.07 8.72 7.88
N ARG A 15 3.65 9.95 8.21
CA ARG A 15 3.86 11.12 7.34
C ARG A 15 5.34 11.43 7.19
N GLU A 16 6.10 11.40 8.28
CA GLU A 16 7.56 11.58 8.25
C GLU A 16 8.24 10.47 7.45
N ALA A 17 7.84 9.20 7.64
CA ALA A 17 8.39 8.08 6.88
C ALA A 17 8.15 8.22 5.37
N VAL A 18 6.96 8.69 4.95
CA VAL A 18 6.68 8.99 3.55
C VAL A 18 7.58 10.12 3.03
N GLN A 19 7.72 11.22 3.77
CA GLN A 19 8.58 12.35 3.36
C GLN A 19 10.05 11.95 3.24
N LEU A 20 10.56 11.15 4.19
CA LEU A 20 11.92 10.64 4.15
C LEU A 20 12.12 9.71 2.94
N ALA A 21 11.16 8.82 2.68
CA ALA A 21 11.21 7.93 1.52
C ALA A 21 11.11 8.67 0.18
N GLU A 22 10.41 9.81 0.12
CA GLU A 22 10.33 10.69 -1.06
C GLU A 22 11.61 11.50 -1.28
N GLY A 23 12.19 12.04 -0.21
CA GLY A 23 13.35 12.94 -0.27
C GLY A 23 14.70 12.25 -0.32
N SER A 24 14.76 10.94 -0.07
CA SER A 24 16.03 10.23 -0.06
C SER A 24 16.55 10.01 -1.49
N SER A 25 17.81 10.38 -1.73
CA SER A 25 18.56 9.97 -2.93
C SER A 25 18.82 8.46 -2.98
N LEU A 26 18.42 7.71 -1.93
CA LEU A 26 18.20 6.25 -1.95
C LEU A 26 17.04 5.82 -2.88
N ALA A 27 16.93 6.47 -4.04
CA ALA A 27 16.23 5.96 -5.22
C ALA A 27 16.71 4.55 -5.64
N SER A 28 17.70 3.96 -4.96
CA SER A 28 18.09 2.55 -5.11
C SER A 28 17.06 1.56 -4.58
N LYS A 29 16.10 1.97 -3.74
CA LYS A 29 15.00 1.11 -3.27
C LYS A 29 13.65 1.83 -3.33
N PRO A 30 13.07 1.99 -4.54
CA PRO A 30 11.73 2.54 -4.69
C PRO A 30 10.67 1.76 -3.87
N SER A 31 10.98 0.52 -3.49
CA SER A 31 10.17 -0.33 -2.62
C SER A 31 9.86 0.21 -1.25
N THR A 32 10.78 0.96 -0.65
CA THR A 32 10.52 1.58 0.66
C THR A 32 9.37 2.58 0.55
N LEU A 33 9.32 3.40 -0.50
CA LEU A 33 8.27 4.41 -0.65
C LEU A 33 6.89 3.76 -0.86
N TYR A 34 6.75 2.85 -1.81
CA TYR A 34 5.45 2.23 -2.04
C TYR A 34 5.03 1.25 -0.95
N GLY A 35 5.97 0.62 -0.24
CA GLY A 35 5.68 -0.16 0.98
C GLY A 35 5.09 0.71 2.09
N THR A 36 5.78 1.81 2.45
CA THR A 36 5.31 2.75 3.48
C THR A 36 3.94 3.35 3.14
N LEU A 37 3.70 3.68 1.87
CA LEU A 37 2.38 4.14 1.41
C LEU A 37 1.28 3.08 1.59
N ALA A 38 1.60 1.80 1.38
CA ALA A 38 0.64 0.71 1.54
C ALA A 38 0.29 0.50 3.02
N ASP A 39 1.29 0.53 3.89
CA ASP A 39 1.09 0.41 5.34
C ASP A 39 0.31 1.62 5.91
N PHE A 40 0.60 2.83 5.43
CA PHE A 40 -0.16 4.01 5.86
C PHE A 40 -1.62 3.94 5.41
N CYS A 41 -1.89 3.39 4.23
CA CYS A 41 -3.25 3.10 3.78
C CYS A 41 -3.98 2.14 4.73
N HIS A 42 -3.31 1.07 5.19
CA HIS A 42 -3.88 0.15 6.16
C HIS A 42 -4.23 0.85 7.48
N PHE A 43 -3.29 1.61 8.03
CA PHE A 43 -3.46 2.36 9.27
C PHE A 43 -4.60 3.40 9.21
N LEU A 44 -4.76 4.09 8.07
CA LEU A 44 -5.88 5.02 7.88
C LEU A 44 -7.22 4.28 7.74
N SER A 45 -7.20 3.08 7.17
CA SER A 45 -8.41 2.26 7.00
C SER A 45 -8.93 1.74 8.33
N THR A 46 -8.06 1.37 9.28
CA THR A 46 -8.47 0.95 10.63
C THR A 46 -9.11 2.11 11.43
N GLN A 47 -8.83 3.35 11.05
CA GLN A 47 -9.46 4.57 11.58
C GLN A 47 -10.68 5.04 10.76
N ALA A 48 -11.19 4.21 9.84
CA ALA A 48 -12.28 4.54 8.93
C ALA A 48 -12.04 5.76 8.01
N ARG A 49 -10.78 6.20 7.84
CA ARG A 49 -10.37 7.29 6.95
C ARG A 49 -10.14 6.79 5.52
N TYR A 50 -11.17 6.18 4.94
CA TYR A 50 -11.08 5.46 3.68
C TYR A 50 -10.68 6.34 2.47
N SER A 51 -11.05 7.62 2.47
CA SER A 51 -10.69 8.53 1.38
C SER A 51 -9.19 8.80 1.31
N GLU A 52 -8.56 9.04 2.46
CA GLU A 52 -7.11 9.25 2.56
C GLU A 52 -6.36 7.93 2.34
N ALA A 53 -6.82 6.83 2.96
CA ALA A 53 -6.27 5.50 2.74
C ALA A 53 -6.19 5.15 1.25
N ARG A 54 -7.28 5.40 0.51
CA ARG A 54 -7.34 5.14 -0.93
C ARG A 54 -6.30 5.93 -1.72
N GLN A 55 -5.96 7.16 -1.33
CA GLN A 55 -4.93 7.93 -2.02
C GLN A 55 -3.56 7.27 -1.86
N HIS A 56 -3.19 6.88 -0.64
CA HIS A 56 -1.91 6.22 -0.36
C HIS A 56 -1.80 4.85 -1.04
N CYS A 57 -2.84 4.02 -0.95
CA CYS A 57 -2.88 2.73 -1.63
C CYS A 57 -2.77 2.85 -3.17
N ARG A 58 -3.44 3.84 -3.78
CA ARG A 58 -3.35 4.07 -5.23
C ARG A 58 -1.95 4.50 -5.66
N ARG A 59 -1.34 5.39 -4.88
CA ARG A 59 0.02 5.85 -5.16
C ARG A 59 1.03 4.72 -4.99
N SER A 60 0.90 3.90 -3.94
CA SER A 60 1.68 2.67 -3.76
C SER A 60 1.59 1.77 -5.00
N LEU A 61 0.37 1.51 -5.47
CA LEU A 61 0.11 0.69 -6.66
C LEU A 61 0.73 1.27 -7.94
N GLU A 62 0.61 2.57 -8.15
CA GLU A 62 1.17 3.23 -9.33
C GLU A 62 2.70 3.15 -9.36
N LEU A 63 3.33 3.35 -8.19
CA LEU A 63 4.78 3.27 -8.05
C LEU A 63 5.31 1.84 -8.18
N SER A 64 4.70 0.86 -7.52
CA SER A 64 5.15 -0.54 -7.60
C SER A 64 4.99 -1.13 -9.00
N ARG A 65 3.91 -0.76 -9.71
CA ARG A 65 3.76 -1.10 -11.13
C ARG A 65 4.82 -0.45 -12.01
N SER A 66 5.13 0.82 -11.78
CA SER A 66 6.17 1.54 -12.53
C SER A 66 7.55 0.95 -12.30
N ALA A 67 7.79 0.41 -11.10
CA ALA A 67 9.01 -0.31 -10.74
C ALA A 67 9.04 -1.76 -11.26
N ALA A 68 7.98 -2.23 -11.93
CA ALA A 68 7.80 -3.63 -12.33
C ALA A 68 8.02 -4.62 -11.17
N ASP A 69 7.60 -4.24 -9.95
CA ASP A 69 7.67 -5.07 -8.76
C ASP A 69 6.31 -5.75 -8.51
N PRO A 70 6.19 -7.07 -8.79
CA PRO A 70 4.95 -7.79 -8.59
C PRO A 70 4.60 -7.94 -7.11
N ASP A 71 5.59 -7.99 -6.20
CA ASP A 71 5.36 -8.15 -4.77
C ASP A 71 4.80 -6.84 -4.19
N GLY A 72 5.40 -5.70 -4.53
CA GLY A 72 4.84 -4.39 -4.21
C GLY A 72 3.46 -4.14 -4.83
N THR A 73 3.20 -4.67 -6.04
CA THR A 73 1.88 -4.58 -6.68
C THR A 73 0.86 -5.45 -5.94
N CYS A 74 1.26 -6.63 -5.48
CA CYS A 74 0.44 -7.53 -4.67
C CYS A 74 0.02 -6.85 -3.37
N ALA A 75 0.98 -6.35 -2.58
CA ALA A 75 0.72 -5.68 -1.31
C ALA A 75 -0.24 -4.47 -1.46
N ALA A 76 -0.02 -3.63 -2.48
CA ALA A 76 -0.89 -2.48 -2.73
C ALA A 76 -2.34 -2.89 -3.08
N GLN A 77 -2.52 -3.98 -3.84
CA GLN A 77 -3.85 -4.53 -4.14
C GLN A 77 -4.51 -5.17 -2.91
N GLU A 78 -3.75 -5.86 -2.08
CA GLU A 78 -4.23 -6.44 -0.83
C GLU A 78 -4.78 -5.36 0.10
N TYR A 79 -4.03 -4.28 0.34
CA TYR A 79 -4.49 -3.20 1.19
C TYR A 79 -5.67 -2.40 0.60
N LEU A 80 -5.77 -2.28 -0.74
CA LEU A 80 -7.00 -1.79 -1.37
C LEU A 80 -8.19 -2.72 -1.09
N GLY A 81 -7.98 -4.03 -1.11
CA GLY A 81 -8.98 -5.03 -0.78
C GLY A 81 -9.45 -4.92 0.66
N ILE A 82 -8.51 -4.86 1.60
CA ILE A 82 -8.76 -4.67 3.03
C ILE A 82 -9.51 -3.35 3.28
N MET A 83 -9.08 -2.25 2.67
CA MET A 83 -9.75 -0.94 2.79
C MET A 83 -11.21 -1.01 2.29
N HIS A 84 -11.44 -1.61 1.12
CA HIS A 84 -12.79 -1.79 0.60
C HIS A 84 -13.64 -2.70 1.48
N HIS A 85 -13.06 -3.77 2.03
CA HIS A 85 -13.75 -4.66 2.95
C HIS A 85 -14.17 -3.93 4.23
N MET A 86 -13.26 -3.17 4.86
CA MET A 86 -13.58 -2.37 6.05
C MET A 86 -14.66 -1.32 5.78
N ARG A 87 -14.73 -0.78 4.56
CA ARG A 87 -15.79 0.16 4.13
C ARG A 87 -17.13 -0.53 3.81
N GLY A 88 -17.17 -1.87 3.79
CA GLY A 88 -18.35 -2.65 3.39
C GLY A 88 -18.52 -2.85 1.87
N ASP A 89 -17.56 -2.39 1.06
CA ASP A 89 -17.57 -2.52 -0.41
C ASP A 89 -17.08 -3.92 -0.86
N VAL A 90 -17.78 -4.98 -0.46
CA VAL A 90 -17.34 -6.39 -0.68
C VAL A 90 -16.96 -6.68 -2.13
N GLY A 91 -17.76 -6.25 -3.10
CA GLY A 91 -17.47 -6.51 -4.52
C GLY A 91 -16.21 -5.78 -5.04
N ARG A 92 -15.81 -4.65 -4.44
CA ARG A 92 -14.52 -4.00 -4.77
C ARG A 92 -13.37 -4.67 -4.05
N ALA A 93 -13.59 -5.17 -2.83
CA ALA A 93 -12.60 -5.92 -2.08
C ALA A 93 -12.20 -7.20 -2.82
N GLU A 94 -13.18 -7.99 -3.26
CA GLU A 94 -12.95 -9.23 -4.01
C GLU A 94 -12.10 -8.99 -5.27
N ARG A 95 -12.46 -7.98 -6.08
CA ARG A 95 -11.69 -7.64 -7.29
C ARG A 95 -10.26 -7.20 -6.98
N ALA A 96 -10.03 -6.53 -5.84
CA ALA A 96 -8.69 -6.14 -5.43
C ALA A 96 -7.88 -7.36 -4.99
N PHE A 97 -8.45 -8.27 -4.20
CA PHE A 97 -7.79 -9.52 -3.82
C PHE A 97 -7.47 -10.41 -5.02
N GLN A 98 -8.38 -10.53 -6.00
CA GLN A 98 -8.10 -11.24 -7.26
C GLN A 98 -6.90 -10.64 -8.01
N ARG A 99 -6.77 -9.31 -8.02
CA ARG A 99 -5.61 -8.64 -8.63
C ARG A 99 -4.32 -8.85 -7.82
N ALA A 100 -4.40 -8.93 -6.49
CA ALA A 100 -3.27 -9.25 -5.64
C ALA A 100 -2.74 -10.66 -5.97
N ILE A 101 -3.63 -11.64 -6.10
CA ILE A 101 -3.28 -13.02 -6.50
C ILE A 101 -2.57 -13.03 -7.85
N VAL A 102 -3.12 -12.33 -8.86
CA VAL A 102 -2.50 -12.24 -10.19
C VAL A 102 -1.10 -11.61 -10.12
N ALA A 103 -0.89 -10.61 -9.27
CA ALA A 103 0.42 -10.00 -9.09
C ALA A 103 1.42 -10.97 -8.41
N ALA A 104 0.99 -11.69 -7.38
CA ALA A 104 1.82 -12.71 -6.72
C ALA A 104 2.22 -13.84 -7.69
N GLU A 105 1.32 -14.26 -8.57
CA GLU A 105 1.62 -15.23 -9.63
C GLU A 105 2.64 -14.71 -10.66
N GLN A 106 2.76 -13.40 -10.84
CA GLN A 106 3.78 -12.81 -11.71
C GLN A 106 5.15 -12.78 -11.05
N GLY A 107 5.22 -12.56 -9.73
CA GLY A 107 6.46 -12.58 -8.96
C GLY A 107 7.10 -13.98 -8.85
N THR A 108 6.28 -15.03 -8.84
CA THR A 108 6.75 -16.43 -8.74
C THR A 108 7.18 -17.05 -10.07
N LYS A 109 6.85 -16.44 -11.22
CA LYS A 109 7.31 -16.92 -12.53
C LYS A 109 8.78 -16.55 -12.71
N PRO A 110 9.68 -17.50 -13.04
CA PRO A 110 11.06 -17.15 -13.37
C PRO A 110 11.05 -16.17 -14.55
N GLN A 111 11.71 -15.02 -14.36
CA GLN A 111 11.87 -14.03 -15.43
C GLN A 111 12.55 -14.73 -16.60
N ARG A 112 11.81 -14.95 -17.69
CA ARG A 112 12.38 -15.48 -18.93
C ARG A 112 13.26 -14.38 -19.52
N LEU A 113 14.54 -14.38 -19.13
CA LEU A 113 15.58 -13.68 -19.86
C LEU A 113 15.67 -14.36 -21.23
N CYS A 114 15.24 -13.64 -22.27
CA CYS A 114 15.40 -14.02 -23.66
C CYS A 114 16.75 -13.48 -24.14
#